data_AF-A0A2E2SRB5-F1
#
_entry.id   AF-A0A2E2SRB5-F1
#
_cell.length_a   1.000
_cell.length_b   1.000
_cell.length_c   1.000
_cell.angle_alpha   90.00
_cell.angle_beta   90.00
_cell.angle_gamma   90.00
#
_symmetry.space_group_name_H-M   'P 1'
#
loop_
_entity.id
_entity.type
_entity.pdbx_description
1 polymer ?
#
loop_
_entity_poly.entity_id
_entity_poly.type
_entity_poly.pdbx_seq_one_letter_code
_entity_poly.pdbx_strand_id
1 'polypeptide(L)'
;MAIILVIVFGRGGEVLQPTQPAGEQTPPAVDPIDVVLDFYNPWLDARLSTTTNPYDAGLAESSVLGTAAQLYLADNRESEVEPVLCQTVLPERVGAKPLFQQDFSAQVQVLSRGLPEKSPNYAVVSLTAVDGEWQISEIMCQSGESAPEREFSFEQTGQLLKSVPAPYNSEYWHLVFLTPGQPAGVVPLFFSAESTCVSADEIETTCNPEQFAETTKVTVQGQMTEAGAEVRYVRF
;
A
#
# COMPACT_ATOMS: atom_id res chain seq x y z
N MET A 1 -51.59 -31.64 -30.51
CA MET A 1 -51.37 -30.45 -31.34
C MET A 1 -50.58 -29.47 -30.48
N ALA A 2 -49.28 -29.34 -30.70
CA ALA A 2 -48.38 -28.56 -29.84
C ALA A 2 -48.10 -27.21 -30.51
N ILE A 3 -48.37 -26.11 -29.79
CA ILE A 3 -48.11 -24.74 -30.24
C ILE A 3 -46.69 -24.40 -29.81
N ILE A 4 -45.78 -24.24 -30.77
CA ILE A 4 -44.41 -23.77 -30.55
C ILE A 4 -44.46 -22.25 -30.52
N LEU A 5 -44.20 -21.67 -29.35
CA LEU A 5 -44.06 -20.24 -29.14
C LEU A 5 -42.61 -19.84 -29.46
N VAL A 6 -42.41 -19.09 -30.55
CA VAL A 6 -41.10 -18.55 -30.93
C VAL A 6 -40.96 -17.14 -30.35
N ILE A 7 -40.12 -16.97 -29.32
CA ILE A 7 -39.77 -15.66 -28.76
C ILE A 7 -38.59 -15.10 -29.55
N VAL A 8 -38.81 -14.01 -30.29
CA VAL A 8 -37.78 -13.28 -31.02
C VAL A 8 -37.22 -12.19 -30.10
N PHE A 9 -35.96 -12.35 -29.67
CA PHE A 9 -35.22 -11.30 -28.97
C PHE A 9 -34.81 -10.21 -29.98
N GLY A 10 -35.54 -9.10 -29.98
CA GLY A 10 -35.15 -7.90 -30.70
C GLY A 10 -33.92 -7.27 -30.06
N ARG A 11 -32.82 -7.16 -30.82
CA ARG A 11 -31.66 -6.33 -30.48
C ARG A 11 -32.13 -4.88 -30.35
N GLY A 12 -32.23 -4.38 -29.12
CA GLY A 12 -32.50 -2.98 -28.84
C GLY A 12 -31.38 -2.11 -29.39
N GLY A 13 -31.73 -1.17 -30.26
CA GLY A 13 -30.83 -0.13 -30.73
C GLY A 13 -30.47 0.78 -29.56
N GLU A 14 -29.18 0.90 -29.30
CA GLU A 14 -28.62 1.85 -28.34
C GLU A 14 -28.94 3.26 -28.86
N VAL A 15 -29.90 3.92 -28.22
CA VAL A 15 -30.24 5.31 -28.48
C VAL A 15 -29.06 6.14 -27.97
N LEU A 16 -28.20 6.58 -28.89
CA LEU A 16 -27.13 7.55 -28.60
C LEU A 16 -27.79 8.81 -28.01
N GLN A 17 -27.75 8.95 -26.69
CA GLN A 17 -28.18 10.17 -26.04
C GLN A 17 -27.24 11.30 -26.48
N PRO A 18 -27.78 12.46 -26.91
CA PRO A 18 -26.95 13.59 -27.29
C PRO A 18 -26.07 13.99 -26.12
N THR A 19 -24.75 13.97 -26.33
CA THR A 19 -23.76 14.46 -25.38
C THR A 19 -24.11 15.91 -25.05
N GLN A 20 -24.66 16.13 -23.86
CA GLN A 20 -25.00 17.46 -23.37
C GLN A 20 -23.70 18.28 -23.39
N PRO A 21 -23.69 19.50 -23.97
CA PRO A 21 -22.48 20.30 -24.05
C PRO A 21 -21.95 20.48 -22.63
N ALA A 22 -20.67 20.12 -22.43
CA ALA A 22 -20.00 20.27 -21.16
C ALA A 22 -20.14 21.75 -20.74
N GLY A 23 -21.03 22.02 -19.79
CA GLY A 23 -21.12 23.33 -19.17
C GLY A 23 -19.75 23.66 -18.60
N GLU A 24 -19.35 24.92 -18.70
CA GLU A 24 -18.07 25.40 -18.19
C GLU A 24 -18.04 25.20 -16.67
N GLN A 25 -17.43 24.10 -16.23
CA GLN A 25 -17.30 23.77 -14.82
C GLN A 25 -16.19 24.63 -14.21
N THR A 26 -16.47 25.27 -13.08
CA THR A 26 -15.46 26.01 -12.34
C THR A 26 -14.69 25.02 -11.45
N PRO A 27 -13.35 24.99 -11.49
CA PRO A 27 -12.56 24.15 -10.58
C PRO A 27 -12.80 24.54 -9.11
N PRO A 28 -12.79 23.60 -8.17
CA PRO A 28 -12.93 23.92 -6.76
C PRO A 28 -11.77 24.77 -6.24
N ALA A 29 -12.06 25.73 -5.35
CA ALA A 29 -11.06 26.64 -4.80
C ALA A 29 -10.33 26.10 -3.55
N VAL A 30 -10.89 25.08 -2.89
CA VAL A 30 -10.36 24.48 -1.66
C VAL A 30 -9.47 23.28 -2.01
N ASP A 31 -8.40 23.07 -1.23
CA ASP A 31 -7.53 21.91 -1.41
C ASP A 31 -8.30 20.62 -1.07
N PRO A 32 -8.22 19.57 -1.91
CA PRO A 32 -8.93 18.31 -1.64
C PRO A 32 -8.51 17.64 -0.33
N ILE A 33 -7.27 17.84 0.14
CA ILE A 33 -6.80 17.28 1.43
C ILE A 33 -7.57 17.91 2.59
N ASP A 34 -7.78 19.23 2.55
CA ASP A 34 -8.51 19.95 3.60
C ASP A 34 -9.96 19.47 3.66
N VAL A 35 -10.60 19.29 2.50
CA VAL A 35 -11.98 18.73 2.40
C VAL A 35 -12.06 17.33 3.01
N VAL A 36 -11.08 16.47 2.73
CA VAL A 36 -11.03 15.12 3.32
C VAL A 36 -10.81 15.19 4.83
N LEU A 37 -9.88 15.99 5.33
CA LEU A 37 -9.60 16.08 6.77
C LEU A 37 -10.76 16.72 7.54
N ASP A 38 -11.45 17.70 6.97
CA ASP A 38 -12.64 18.32 7.54
C ASP A 38 -13.82 17.34 7.65
N PHE A 39 -13.89 16.32 6.79
CA PHE A 39 -14.83 15.20 6.94
C PHE A 39 -14.34 14.15 7.95
N TYR A 40 -13.08 13.74 7.87
CA TYR A 40 -12.55 12.62 8.65
C TYR A 40 -12.35 12.96 10.14
N ASN A 41 -11.97 14.19 10.49
CA ASN A 41 -11.73 14.56 11.89
C ASN A 41 -13.03 14.51 12.72
N PRO A 42 -14.15 15.14 12.31
CA PRO A 42 -15.42 14.97 13.02
C PRO A 42 -15.92 13.53 13.06
N TRP A 43 -15.65 12.75 12.01
CA TRP A 43 -15.98 11.33 11.98
C TRP A 43 -15.23 10.55 13.06
N LEU A 44 -13.91 10.74 13.15
CA LEU A 44 -13.08 10.13 14.19
C LEU A 44 -13.52 10.57 15.59
N ASP A 45 -13.76 11.86 15.80
CA ASP A 45 -14.22 12.39 17.08
C ASP A 45 -15.54 11.75 17.51
N ALA A 46 -16.48 11.57 16.57
CA ALA A 46 -17.75 10.90 16.84
C ALA A 46 -17.56 9.40 17.14
N ARG A 47 -16.57 8.71 16.55
CA ARG A 47 -16.23 7.32 16.87
C ARG A 47 -15.55 7.15 18.23
N LEU A 48 -14.74 8.14 18.64
CA LEU A 48 -14.07 8.16 19.95
C LEU A 48 -15.01 8.62 21.08
N SER A 49 -16.13 9.25 20.74
CA SER A 49 -17.11 9.73 21.70
C SER A 49 -17.88 8.59 22.39
N THR A 50 -18.22 8.80 23.66
CA THR A 50 -19.09 7.89 24.42
C THR A 50 -20.57 8.26 24.32
N THR A 51 -20.93 9.37 23.68
CA THR A 51 -22.30 9.93 23.70
C THR A 51 -22.94 10.07 22.32
N THR A 52 -22.18 9.84 21.25
CA THR A 52 -22.68 9.91 19.87
C THR A 52 -21.92 8.92 18.99
N ASN A 53 -22.36 8.77 17.74
CA ASN A 53 -21.62 8.09 16.69
C ASN A 53 -21.77 8.89 15.38
N PRO A 54 -20.97 8.60 14.32
CA PRO A 54 -21.01 9.38 13.09
C PRO A 54 -22.37 9.46 12.41
N TYR A 55 -23.17 8.39 12.48
CA TYR A 55 -24.49 8.31 11.87
C TYR A 55 -25.50 9.18 12.64
N ASP A 56 -25.53 9.09 13.96
CA ASP A 56 -26.42 9.93 14.78
C ASP A 56 -26.03 11.42 14.74
N ALA A 57 -24.75 11.70 14.46
CA ALA A 57 -24.24 13.05 14.22
C ALA A 57 -24.55 13.60 12.81
N GLY A 58 -25.17 12.80 11.93
CA GLY A 58 -25.52 13.20 10.56
C GLY A 58 -24.32 13.29 9.61
N LEU A 59 -23.17 12.70 9.97
CA LEU A 59 -21.96 12.77 9.16
C LEU A 59 -22.05 11.87 7.92
N ALA A 60 -22.79 10.77 8.00
CA ALA A 60 -23.02 9.87 6.86
C ALA A 60 -23.89 10.50 5.76
N GLU A 61 -24.66 11.53 6.10
CA GLU A 61 -25.52 12.31 5.21
C GLU A 61 -24.91 13.68 4.85
N SER A 62 -23.65 13.92 5.20
CA SER A 62 -22.96 15.18 4.91
C SER A 62 -22.99 15.49 3.42
N SER A 63 -23.18 16.77 3.07
CA SER A 63 -23.20 17.25 1.69
C SER A 63 -21.85 17.13 0.98
N VAL A 64 -20.76 16.94 1.74
CA VAL A 64 -19.44 16.64 1.16
C VAL A 64 -19.38 15.25 0.55
N LEU A 65 -20.30 14.34 0.93
CA LEU A 65 -20.37 13.00 0.39
C LEU A 65 -21.26 12.99 -0.85
N GLY A 66 -20.73 12.51 -1.97
CA GLY A 66 -21.52 12.16 -3.14
C GLY A 66 -22.40 10.93 -2.86
N THR A 67 -23.43 10.73 -3.68
CA THR A 67 -24.44 9.66 -3.50
C THR A 67 -23.82 8.27 -3.33
N ALA A 68 -22.77 7.94 -4.09
CA ALA A 68 -22.13 6.63 -4.01
C ALA A 68 -21.43 6.40 -2.66
N ALA A 69 -20.74 7.42 -2.12
CA ALA A 69 -20.12 7.34 -0.81
C ALA A 69 -21.16 7.23 0.31
N GLN A 70 -22.27 7.97 0.23
CA GLN A 70 -23.37 7.86 1.21
C GLN A 70 -23.98 6.45 1.22
N LEU A 71 -24.23 5.86 0.05
CA LEU A 71 -24.73 4.48 -0.05
C LEU A 71 -23.72 3.47 0.52
N TYR A 72 -22.43 3.62 0.20
CA TYR A 72 -21.38 2.79 0.77
C TYR A 72 -21.39 2.81 2.31
N LEU A 73 -21.51 3.99 2.92
CA LEU A 73 -21.54 4.12 4.38
C LEU A 73 -22.80 3.53 5.00
N ALA A 74 -23.94 3.62 4.31
CA ALA A 74 -25.19 3.00 4.75
C ALA A 74 -25.09 1.47 4.73
N ASP A 75 -24.54 0.90 3.66
CA ASP A 75 -24.39 -0.55 3.48
C ASP A 75 -23.36 -1.16 4.45
N ASN A 76 -22.38 -0.36 4.92
CA ASN A 76 -21.30 -0.81 5.80
C ASN A 76 -21.44 -0.31 7.25
N ARG A 77 -22.62 0.18 7.66
CA ARG A 77 -22.87 0.71 9.01
C ARG A 77 -22.51 -0.26 10.13
N GLU A 78 -22.79 -1.54 9.93
CA GLU A 78 -22.58 -2.61 10.92
C GLU A 78 -21.33 -3.45 10.60
N SER A 79 -20.42 -2.93 9.76
CA SER A 79 -19.16 -3.61 9.42
C SER A 79 -18.25 -3.72 10.65
N GLU A 80 -17.52 -4.84 10.75
CA GLU A 80 -16.47 -5.02 11.77
C GLU A 80 -15.29 -4.06 11.54
N VAL A 81 -14.97 -3.80 10.27
CA VAL A 81 -13.98 -2.79 9.87
C VAL A 81 -14.70 -1.45 9.72
N GLU A 82 -14.19 -0.42 10.39
CA GLU A 82 -14.75 0.93 10.32
C GLU A 82 -14.61 1.46 8.88
N PRO A 83 -15.72 1.80 8.17
CA PRO A 83 -15.70 1.99 6.72
C PRO A 83 -15.03 3.28 6.24
N VAL A 84 -14.85 4.29 7.12
CA VAL A 84 -14.17 5.54 6.77
C VAL A 84 -12.69 5.45 7.11
N LEU A 85 -12.35 4.98 8.30
CA LEU A 85 -10.98 4.88 8.81
C LEU A 85 -10.24 3.65 8.28
N CYS A 86 -11.00 2.65 7.81
CA CYS A 86 -10.51 1.36 7.34
C CYS A 86 -9.69 0.62 8.40
N GLN A 87 -10.15 0.66 9.66
CA GLN A 87 -9.49 0.04 10.81
C GLN A 87 -10.46 -0.79 11.64
N THR A 88 -9.94 -1.81 12.31
CA THR A 88 -10.65 -2.55 13.38
C THR A 88 -10.42 -1.93 14.76
N VAL A 89 -9.32 -1.17 14.92
CA VAL A 89 -8.98 -0.42 16.14
C VAL A 89 -8.98 1.07 15.81
N LEU A 90 -9.63 1.89 16.64
CA LEU A 90 -9.71 3.33 16.39
C LEU A 90 -8.33 4.00 16.62
N PRO A 91 -7.86 4.84 15.69
CA PRO A 91 -6.65 5.63 15.86
C PRO A 91 -6.87 6.84 16.80
N GLU A 92 -5.78 7.43 17.29
CA GLU A 92 -5.86 8.70 18.04
C GLU A 92 -6.07 9.90 17.12
N ARG A 93 -5.57 9.81 15.88
CA ARG A 93 -5.69 10.86 14.86
C ARG A 93 -5.52 10.30 13.46
N VAL A 94 -5.95 11.06 12.47
CA VAL A 94 -5.72 10.77 11.05
C VAL A 94 -4.74 11.75 10.43
N GLY A 95 -4.14 11.36 9.31
CA GLY A 95 -3.44 12.29 8.43
C GLY A 95 -3.68 11.91 6.97
N ALA A 96 -3.56 12.88 6.08
CA ALA A 96 -3.85 12.68 4.66
C ALA A 96 -2.65 13.05 3.80
N LYS A 97 -2.54 12.44 2.62
CA LYS A 97 -1.56 12.81 1.59
C LYS A 97 -2.19 12.68 0.19
N PRO A 98 -1.82 13.53 -0.77
CA PRO A 98 -2.36 13.42 -2.13
C PRO A 98 -1.74 12.20 -2.81
N LEU A 99 -2.56 11.42 -3.52
CA LEU A 99 -2.11 10.41 -4.47
C LEU A 99 -2.16 10.96 -5.89
N PHE A 100 -3.18 11.75 -6.19
CA PHE A 100 -3.48 12.27 -7.51
C PHE A 100 -4.36 13.51 -7.39
N GLN A 101 -4.16 14.52 -8.26
CA GLN A 101 -5.00 15.72 -8.31
C GLN A 101 -5.02 16.30 -9.73
N GLN A 102 -6.22 16.62 -10.20
CA GLN A 102 -6.55 17.32 -11.43
C GLN A 102 -7.64 18.37 -11.14
N ASP A 103 -8.00 19.19 -12.13
CA ASP A 103 -8.94 20.30 -11.97
C ASP A 103 -10.32 19.88 -11.45
N PHE A 104 -10.79 18.67 -11.82
CA PHE A 104 -12.13 18.17 -11.48
C PHE A 104 -12.14 16.81 -10.79
N SER A 105 -10.97 16.23 -10.50
CA SER A 105 -10.86 14.97 -9.76
C SER A 105 -9.62 14.93 -8.89
N ALA A 106 -9.69 14.26 -7.75
CA ALA A 106 -8.54 14.05 -6.87
C ALA A 106 -8.64 12.68 -6.16
N GLN A 107 -7.50 12.17 -5.72
CA GLN A 107 -7.42 11.04 -4.79
C GLN A 107 -6.51 11.37 -3.63
N VAL A 108 -6.98 11.09 -2.44
CA VAL A 108 -6.28 11.34 -1.18
C VAL A 108 -6.16 10.03 -0.42
N GLN A 109 -4.96 9.69 0.03
CA GLN A 109 -4.75 8.59 0.96
C GLN A 109 -4.89 9.11 2.39
N VAL A 110 -5.75 8.46 3.18
CA VAL A 110 -5.90 8.72 4.62
C VAL A 110 -5.25 7.62 5.43
N LEU A 111 -4.37 8.03 6.34
CA LEU A 111 -3.56 7.18 7.20
C LEU A 111 -3.99 7.34 8.66
N SER A 112 -4.22 6.21 9.31
CA SER A 112 -4.43 6.14 10.76
C SER A 112 -3.10 6.35 11.52
N ARG A 113 -3.13 7.12 12.62
CA ARG A 113 -1.95 7.42 13.45
C ARG A 113 -2.28 7.24 14.94
N GLY A 114 -1.27 6.90 15.73
CA GLY A 114 -1.44 6.67 17.18
C GLY A 114 -2.07 5.31 17.50
N LEU A 115 -2.00 4.34 16.59
CA LEU A 115 -2.35 2.95 16.88
C LEU A 115 -1.22 2.28 17.67
N PRO A 116 -1.52 1.30 18.55
CA PRO A 116 -0.50 0.52 19.27
C PRO A 116 0.48 -0.19 18.34
N GLU A 117 -0.02 -0.67 17.20
CA GLU A 117 0.74 -1.31 16.14
C GLU A 117 0.50 -0.55 14.82
N LYS A 118 1.51 -0.52 13.94
CA LYS A 118 1.35 0.10 12.62
C LYS A 118 0.34 -0.69 11.82
N SER A 119 -0.75 -0.04 11.41
CA SER A 119 -1.73 -0.66 10.53
C SER A 119 -1.24 -0.62 9.07
N PRO A 120 -1.33 -1.75 8.34
CA PRO A 120 -1.13 -1.77 6.89
C PRO A 120 -2.32 -1.13 6.14
N ASN A 121 -3.47 -0.98 6.81
CA ASN A 121 -4.70 -0.53 6.20
C ASN A 121 -4.77 1.00 6.14
N TYR A 122 -5.30 1.51 5.04
CA TYR A 122 -5.55 2.92 4.80
C TYR A 122 -6.80 3.10 3.92
N ALA A 123 -7.37 4.30 3.95
CA ALA A 123 -8.44 4.65 3.01
C ALA A 123 -7.85 5.37 1.79
N VAL A 124 -8.34 5.04 0.60
CA VAL A 124 -8.19 5.86 -0.60
C VAL A 124 -9.52 6.55 -0.84
N VAL A 125 -9.50 7.87 -0.87
CA VAL A 125 -10.68 8.72 -0.99
C VAL A 125 -10.64 9.40 -2.33
N SER A 126 -11.62 9.10 -3.18
CA SER A 126 -11.79 9.76 -4.48
C SER A 126 -12.69 10.98 -4.31
N LEU A 127 -12.30 12.10 -4.92
CA LEU A 127 -13.08 13.33 -4.95
C LEU A 127 -13.39 13.72 -6.40
N THR A 128 -14.58 14.27 -6.61
CA THR A 128 -15.03 14.83 -7.88
C THR A 128 -15.54 16.25 -7.66
N ALA A 129 -15.23 17.17 -8.58
CA ALA A 129 -15.77 18.51 -8.55
C ALA A 129 -17.23 18.54 -9.03
N VAL A 130 -18.14 19.06 -8.22
CA VAL A 130 -19.56 19.25 -8.54
C VAL A 130 -19.93 20.67 -8.17
N ASP A 131 -20.42 21.43 -9.16
CA ASP A 131 -20.83 22.84 -8.99
C ASP A 131 -19.77 23.75 -8.33
N GLY A 132 -18.48 23.46 -8.57
CA GLY A 132 -17.36 24.23 -8.02
C GLY A 132 -16.94 23.83 -6.61
N GLU A 133 -17.45 22.73 -6.08
CA GLU A 133 -17.08 22.18 -4.77
C GLU A 133 -16.58 20.74 -4.90
N TRP A 134 -15.68 20.33 -4.01
CA TRP A 134 -15.25 18.93 -3.93
C TRP A 134 -16.31 18.10 -3.23
N GLN A 135 -16.67 16.97 -3.83
CA GLN A 135 -17.44 15.92 -3.18
C GLN A 135 -16.63 14.63 -3.13
N ILE A 136 -16.62 13.96 -1.99
CA ILE A 136 -16.11 12.60 -1.80
C ILE A 136 -17.03 11.66 -2.57
N SER A 137 -16.57 11.15 -3.70
CA SER A 137 -17.34 10.26 -4.57
C SER A 137 -17.20 8.79 -4.18
N GLU A 138 -16.08 8.42 -3.54
CA GLU A 138 -15.80 7.04 -3.15
C GLU A 138 -14.84 7.00 -1.95
N ILE A 139 -15.06 6.04 -1.05
CA ILE A 139 -14.12 5.66 0.01
C ILE A 139 -13.81 4.17 -0.18
N MET A 140 -12.53 3.85 -0.38
CA MET A 140 -12.08 2.49 -0.57
C MET A 140 -11.05 2.12 0.50
N CYS A 141 -11.36 1.08 1.26
CA CYS A 141 -10.39 0.48 2.16
C CYS A 141 -9.39 -0.37 1.40
N GLN A 142 -8.11 -0.01 1.54
CA GLN A 142 -7.01 -0.79 1.02
C GLN A 142 -6.12 -1.24 2.17
N SER A 143 -5.65 -2.48 2.08
CA SER A 143 -4.45 -2.86 2.78
C SER A 143 -3.30 -2.55 1.84
N GLY A 144 -2.40 -1.68 2.27
CA GLY A 144 -1.09 -1.68 1.65
C GLY A 144 -0.54 -3.08 1.81
N GLU A 145 -0.02 -3.66 0.75
CA GLU A 145 1.18 -4.45 0.94
C GLU A 145 2.15 -3.49 1.65
N SER A 146 2.17 -3.54 2.98
CA SER A 146 3.42 -3.38 3.68
C SER A 146 4.31 -4.34 2.93
N ALA A 147 5.13 -3.86 1.99
CA ALA A 147 6.08 -4.71 1.29
C ALA A 147 6.75 -5.47 2.41
N PRO A 148 6.45 -6.79 2.57
CA PRO A 148 6.39 -7.48 3.86
C PRO A 148 7.60 -7.07 4.63
N GLU A 149 7.44 -6.15 5.60
CA GLU A 149 8.46 -5.19 6.07
C GLU A 149 9.82 -5.64 5.55
N ARG A 150 10.24 -5.29 4.31
CA ARG A 150 11.30 -6.09 3.62
C ARG A 150 12.40 -6.30 4.64
N GLU A 151 12.47 -7.50 5.20
CA GLU A 151 13.25 -7.71 6.44
C GLU A 151 14.74 -7.54 6.12
N PHE A 152 15.01 -7.34 4.83
CA PHE A 152 16.26 -7.18 4.16
C PHE A 152 16.19 -5.94 3.26
N SER A 153 16.94 -4.90 3.59
CA SER A 153 17.24 -3.80 2.64
C SER A 153 18.24 -4.23 1.55
N PHE A 154 18.80 -5.43 1.66
CA PHE A 154 19.71 -6.05 0.71
C PHE A 154 19.27 -7.46 0.34
N GLU A 155 19.03 -7.68 -0.94
CA GLU A 155 18.82 -9.02 -1.50
C GLU A 155 19.53 -9.11 -2.85
N GLN A 156 20.55 -9.98 -2.94
CA GLN A 156 21.35 -10.15 -4.16
C GLN A 156 21.77 -11.60 -4.34
N THR A 157 21.87 -12.03 -5.60
CA THR A 157 22.43 -13.34 -5.98
C THR A 157 23.80 -13.14 -6.62
N GLY A 158 24.81 -13.86 -6.13
CA GLY A 158 26.19 -13.68 -6.56
C GLY A 158 27.08 -14.86 -6.17
N GLN A 159 28.39 -14.64 -6.19
CA GLN A 159 29.40 -15.61 -5.77
C GLN A 159 30.05 -15.15 -4.46
N LEU A 160 30.25 -16.09 -3.54
CA LEU A 160 31.02 -15.86 -2.31
C LEU A 160 32.52 -15.85 -2.61
N LEU A 161 33.23 -14.81 -2.18
CA LEU A 161 34.67 -14.71 -2.29
C LEU A 161 35.29 -14.22 -0.98
N LYS A 162 36.41 -14.85 -0.58
CA LYS A 162 37.23 -14.41 0.56
C LYS A 162 38.53 -13.77 0.07
N SER A 163 39.09 -14.30 -1.01
CA SER A 163 40.24 -13.74 -1.72
C SER A 163 39.85 -12.59 -2.65
N VAL A 164 39.69 -11.39 -2.09
CA VAL A 164 39.38 -10.16 -2.84
C VAL A 164 40.58 -9.20 -2.90
N PRO A 165 40.78 -8.45 -4.00
CA PRO A 165 41.86 -7.48 -4.09
C PRO A 165 41.56 -6.22 -3.24
N ALA A 166 42.62 -5.48 -2.90
CA ALA A 166 42.47 -4.16 -2.27
C ALA A 166 41.54 -3.24 -3.11
N PRO A 167 40.70 -2.40 -2.47
CA PRO A 167 40.73 -2.02 -1.05
C PRO A 167 39.93 -2.93 -0.09
N TYR A 168 39.37 -4.04 -0.58
CA TYR A 168 38.56 -4.93 0.24
C TYR A 168 39.42 -5.77 1.20
N ASN A 169 38.87 -6.10 2.38
CA ASN A 169 39.58 -6.83 3.44
C ASN A 169 39.24 -8.33 3.38
N SER A 170 40.21 -9.18 3.05
CA SER A 170 40.05 -10.64 2.93
C SER A 170 39.72 -11.38 4.24
N GLU A 171 39.66 -10.69 5.38
CA GLU A 171 39.11 -11.23 6.63
C GLU A 171 37.61 -11.54 6.51
N TYR A 172 36.87 -10.77 5.70
CA TYR A 172 35.43 -10.94 5.49
C TYR A 172 35.11 -11.74 4.23
N TRP A 173 33.97 -12.43 4.24
CA TRP A 173 33.36 -12.93 3.01
C TRP A 173 32.73 -11.77 2.24
N HIS A 174 32.78 -11.84 0.91
CA HIS A 174 32.18 -10.85 0.02
C HIS A 174 31.21 -11.54 -0.93
N LEU A 175 30.10 -10.87 -1.23
CA LEU A 175 29.25 -11.23 -2.35
C LEU A 175 29.66 -10.42 -3.57
N VAL A 176 30.03 -11.10 -4.65
CA VAL A 176 30.23 -10.48 -5.96
C VAL A 176 29.04 -10.80 -6.84
N PHE A 177 28.33 -9.76 -7.28
CA PHE A 177 27.08 -9.90 -8.03
C PHE A 177 27.05 -8.95 -9.24
N LEU A 178 26.19 -9.28 -10.20
CA LEU A 178 26.02 -8.50 -11.42
C LEU A 178 24.62 -7.91 -11.45
N THR A 179 24.55 -6.61 -11.72
CA THR A 179 23.29 -5.91 -11.99
C THR A 179 23.28 -5.48 -13.46
N PRO A 180 22.20 -5.78 -14.23
CA PRO A 180 22.13 -5.42 -15.65
C PRO A 180 22.41 -3.92 -15.87
N GLY A 181 23.39 -3.63 -16.73
CA GLY A 181 23.78 -2.25 -17.07
C GLY A 181 24.65 -1.55 -16.03
N GLN A 182 25.10 -2.23 -14.97
CA GLN A 182 26.01 -1.68 -13.96
C GLN A 182 27.30 -2.51 -13.87
N PRO A 183 28.42 -1.91 -13.39
CA PRO A 183 29.61 -2.66 -13.02
C PRO A 183 29.29 -3.73 -11.96
N ALA A 184 30.13 -4.76 -11.88
CA ALA A 184 29.99 -5.79 -10.84
C ALA A 184 30.04 -5.16 -9.43
N GLY A 185 29.04 -5.48 -8.62
CA GLY A 185 28.98 -5.09 -7.22
C GLY A 185 29.84 -6.03 -6.37
N VAL A 186 30.50 -5.48 -5.35
CA VAL A 186 31.23 -6.24 -4.33
C VAL A 186 30.79 -5.70 -2.98
N VAL A 187 30.22 -6.56 -2.14
CA VAL A 187 29.71 -6.18 -0.82
C VAL A 187 30.28 -7.12 0.24
N PRO A 188 30.96 -6.61 1.28
CA PRO A 188 31.38 -7.45 2.41
C PRO A 188 30.15 -7.89 3.21
N LEU A 189 30.21 -9.11 3.71
CA LEU A 189 29.14 -9.79 4.42
C LEU A 189 29.52 -9.95 5.90
N PHE A 190 28.65 -9.47 6.78
CA PHE A 190 28.80 -9.59 8.23
C PHE A 190 27.81 -10.63 8.75
N PHE A 191 28.34 -11.72 9.27
CA PHE A 191 27.56 -12.82 9.84
C PHE A 191 27.49 -12.69 11.36
N SER A 192 26.35 -13.07 11.94
CA SER A 192 26.14 -13.15 13.38
C SER A 192 25.56 -14.52 13.77
N ALA A 193 25.34 -14.74 15.06
CA ALA A 193 24.66 -15.95 15.55
C ALA A 193 23.19 -16.04 15.06
N GLU A 194 22.63 -14.94 14.56
CA GLU A 194 21.27 -14.86 14.01
C GLU A 194 21.23 -15.12 12.49
N SER A 195 22.38 -15.25 11.83
CA SER A 195 22.44 -15.54 10.40
C SER A 195 22.09 -17.01 10.12
N THR A 196 21.15 -17.23 9.20
CA THR A 196 20.64 -18.55 8.82
C THR A 196 21.10 -18.94 7.42
N CYS A 197 21.65 -20.14 7.29
CA CYS A 197 22.09 -20.73 6.04
C CYS A 197 21.09 -21.81 5.62
N VAL A 198 20.60 -21.70 4.39
CA VAL A 198 19.61 -22.58 3.80
C VAL A 198 20.29 -23.42 2.72
N SER A 199 20.32 -24.73 2.90
CA SER A 199 20.91 -25.64 1.91
C SER A 199 20.02 -25.80 0.67
N ALA A 200 20.54 -26.46 -0.37
CA ALA A 200 19.76 -26.82 -1.56
C ALA A 200 18.54 -27.72 -1.26
N ASP A 201 18.58 -28.46 -0.14
CA ASP A 201 17.47 -29.28 0.36
C ASP A 201 16.51 -28.50 1.27
N GLU A 202 16.61 -27.17 1.30
CA GLU A 202 15.82 -26.25 2.14
C GLU A 202 15.96 -26.46 3.66
N ILE A 203 17.08 -27.06 4.09
CA ILE A 203 17.38 -27.23 5.51
C ILE A 203 18.02 -25.95 6.04
N GLU A 204 17.40 -25.37 7.06
CA GLU A 204 17.89 -24.17 7.74
C GLU A 204 18.85 -24.54 8.88
N THR A 205 20.00 -23.87 8.93
CA THR A 205 21.02 -24.03 9.97
C THR A 205 21.65 -22.69 10.30
N THR A 206 22.23 -22.51 11.49
CA THR A 206 23.04 -21.32 11.77
C THR A 206 24.25 -21.29 10.85
N CYS A 207 24.50 -20.15 10.21
CA CYS A 207 25.64 -20.01 9.30
C CYS A 207 26.98 -20.20 10.02
N ASN A 208 27.85 -21.02 9.44
CA ASN A 208 29.25 -21.12 9.83
C ASN A 208 30.16 -20.68 8.65
N PRO A 209 30.60 -19.41 8.62
CA PRO A 209 31.40 -18.90 7.51
C PRO A 209 32.77 -19.57 7.33
N GLU A 210 33.27 -20.31 8.30
CA GLU A 210 34.52 -21.08 8.16
C GLU A 210 34.36 -22.29 7.23
N GLN A 211 33.12 -22.73 6.99
CA GLN A 211 32.81 -23.88 6.13
C GLN A 211 32.47 -23.49 4.69
N PHE A 212 32.41 -22.20 4.38
CA PHE A 212 32.07 -21.74 3.04
C PHE A 212 33.22 -22.00 2.06
N ALA A 213 32.87 -22.28 0.80
CA ALA A 213 33.80 -22.41 -0.29
C ALA A 213 33.78 -21.15 -1.16
N GLU A 214 34.94 -20.79 -1.70
CA GLU A 214 35.02 -19.70 -2.67
C GLU A 214 34.28 -20.06 -3.96
N THR A 215 33.79 -19.04 -4.65
CA THR A 215 33.03 -19.11 -5.92
C THR A 215 31.69 -19.83 -5.82
N THR A 216 31.25 -20.21 -4.62
CA THR A 216 29.92 -20.77 -4.40
C THR A 216 28.87 -19.70 -4.72
N LYS A 217 27.93 -20.06 -5.60
CA LYS A 217 26.80 -19.18 -5.93
C LYS A 217 25.80 -19.21 -4.78
N VAL A 218 25.39 -18.04 -4.30
CA VAL A 218 24.41 -17.92 -3.23
C VAL A 218 23.46 -16.75 -3.48
N THR A 219 22.30 -16.79 -2.83
CA THR A 219 21.43 -15.62 -2.63
C THR A 219 21.58 -15.15 -1.19
N VAL A 220 21.95 -13.89 -1.00
CA VAL A 220 22.09 -13.26 0.33
C VAL A 220 20.92 -12.32 0.55
N GLN A 221 20.31 -12.43 1.72
CA GLN A 221 19.30 -11.52 2.24
C GLN A 221 19.80 -10.95 3.58
N GLY A 222 19.76 -9.64 3.72
CA GLY A 222 20.27 -8.95 4.91
C GLY A 222 19.96 -7.46 4.93
N GLN A 223 20.51 -6.75 5.90
CA GLN A 223 20.40 -5.30 6.01
C GLN A 223 21.67 -4.62 5.48
N MET A 224 21.52 -3.73 4.48
CA MET A 224 22.63 -2.92 4.00
C MET A 224 22.98 -1.84 5.02
N THR A 225 24.25 -1.76 5.37
CA THR A 225 24.85 -0.70 6.18
C THR A 225 25.87 0.07 5.33
N GLU A 226 26.43 1.15 5.87
CA GLU A 226 27.52 1.87 5.20
C GLU A 226 28.77 1.01 5.00
N ALA A 227 28.97 -0.02 5.85
CA ALA A 227 30.13 -0.89 5.82
C ALA A 227 29.95 -2.13 4.93
N GLY A 228 28.71 -2.53 4.63
CA GLY A 228 28.37 -3.79 3.95
C GLY A 228 27.03 -4.36 4.38
N ALA A 229 26.79 -5.64 4.12
CA ALA A 229 25.52 -6.29 4.43
C ALA A 229 25.59 -7.10 5.73
N GLU A 230 24.73 -6.78 6.70
CA GLU A 230 24.44 -7.63 7.86
C GLU A 230 23.53 -8.77 7.43
N VAL A 231 24.08 -9.98 7.39
CA VAL A 231 23.43 -11.14 6.77
C VAL A 231 22.38 -11.74 7.69
N ARG A 232 21.17 -11.92 7.17
CA ARG A 232 20.07 -12.65 7.81
C ARG A 232 19.92 -14.05 7.23
N TYR A 233 19.92 -14.16 5.90
CA TYR A 233 19.86 -15.45 5.22
C TYR A 233 20.92 -15.58 4.12
N VAL A 234 21.45 -16.79 3.96
CA VAL A 234 22.22 -17.21 2.78
C VAL A 234 21.63 -18.51 2.26
N ARG A 235 21.19 -18.51 1.00
CA ARG A 235 20.69 -19.70 0.32
C ARG A 235 21.72 -20.19 -0.70
N PHE A 236 22.11 -21.46 -0.60
CA PHE A 236 23.10 -22.13 -1.44
C PHE A 236 22.48 -22.87 -2.62
#